data_AF-A0A842WS61-F1
#
_entry.id   AF-A0A842WS61-F1
#
_cell.length_a   1.000
_cell.length_b   1.000
_cell.length_c   1.000
_cell.angle_alpha   90.00
_cell.angle_beta   90.00
_cell.angle_gamma   90.00
#
_symmetry.space_group_name_H-M   'P 1'
#
loop_
_entity.id
_entity.type
_entity.pdbx_description
1 polymer ?
#
loop_
_entity_poly.entity_id
_entity_poly.type
_entity_poly.pdbx_seq_one_letter_code
_entity_poly.pdbx_strand_id
1 'polypeptide(L)'
;MNVFVWVIVIVGTMILMLFNYYLNKAPGADPDDYVVGPPELGITCDCFLNVLILGGIAVIAISTNSALFDSRLELYTVGIVAFFAITIAGYFGRRERHREWRELRKTFQRVIPESSTRSFGRPSFEIFYDEDYFDEYEENDDDEEDWRYDP
;
A
#
# COMPACT_ATOMS: atom_id res chain seq x y z
N MET A 1 -4.48 -35.17 -10.63
CA MET A 1 -4.84 -33.97 -11.41
C MET A 1 -4.32 -34.10 -12.85
N ASN A 2 -5.10 -33.69 -13.86
CA ASN A 2 -4.68 -33.78 -15.28
C ASN A 2 -3.52 -32.80 -15.60
N VAL A 3 -2.63 -33.18 -16.52
CA VAL A 3 -1.47 -32.36 -16.97
C VAL A 3 -1.90 -30.95 -17.41
N PHE A 4 -3.07 -30.84 -18.04
CA PHE A 4 -3.64 -29.55 -18.45
C PHE A 4 -3.88 -28.60 -17.27
N VAL A 5 -4.37 -29.11 -16.14
CA VAL A 5 -4.63 -28.30 -14.93
C VAL A 5 -3.31 -27.86 -14.31
N TRP A 6 -2.29 -28.72 -14.29
CA TRP A 6 -0.93 -28.35 -13.86
C TRP A 6 -0.36 -27.20 -14.69
N VAL A 7 -0.52 -27.24 -16.01
CA VAL A 7 -0.06 -26.16 -16.90
C VAL A 7 -0.77 -24.85 -16.57
N ILE A 8 -2.10 -24.87 -16.39
CA ILE A 8 -2.87 -23.66 -16.04
C ILE A 8 -2.41 -23.09 -14.70
N VAL A 9 -2.25 -23.94 -13.67
CA VAL A 9 -1.83 -23.50 -12.34
C VAL A 9 -0.43 -22.88 -12.40
N ILE A 10 0.51 -23.52 -13.09
CA ILE A 10 1.89 -23.01 -13.22
C ILE A 10 1.90 -21.67 -13.97
N VAL A 11 1.24 -21.60 -15.14
CA VAL A 11 1.21 -20.37 -15.96
C VAL A 11 0.50 -19.24 -15.21
N GLY A 12 -0.64 -19.53 -14.56
CA GLY A 12 -1.37 -18.57 -13.75
C GLY A 12 -0.54 -18.06 -12.57
N THR A 13 0.17 -18.95 -11.88
CA THR A 13 1.05 -18.59 -10.77
C THR A 13 2.21 -17.71 -11.26
N MET A 14 2.83 -18.03 -12.40
CA MET A 14 3.90 -17.21 -12.99
C MET A 14 3.42 -15.81 -13.38
N ILE A 15 2.22 -15.69 -13.97
CA ILE A 15 1.62 -14.39 -14.29
C ILE A 15 1.36 -13.60 -13.01
N LEU A 16 0.78 -14.22 -11.98
CA LEU A 16 0.53 -13.58 -10.70
C LEU A 16 1.81 -13.17 -9.97
N MET A 17 2.87 -13.99 -10.05
CA MET A 17 4.19 -13.65 -9.51
C MET A 17 4.77 -12.41 -10.18
N LEU A 18 4.75 -12.36 -11.52
CA LEU A 18 5.23 -11.20 -12.28
C LEU A 18 4.40 -9.96 -11.94
N PHE A 19 3.07 -10.09 -11.94
CA PHE A 19 2.18 -8.99 -11.60
C PHE A 19 2.42 -8.48 -10.17
N ASN A 20 2.53 -9.38 -9.18
CA ASN A 20 2.80 -9.00 -7.80
C ASN A 20 4.19 -8.36 -7.63
N TYR A 21 5.20 -8.84 -8.35
CA TYR A 21 6.53 -8.23 -8.39
C TYR A 21 6.45 -6.79 -8.92
N TYR A 22 5.83 -6.57 -10.08
CA TYR A 22 5.75 -5.24 -10.68
C TYR A 22 4.86 -4.28 -9.91
N LEU A 23 3.74 -4.75 -9.34
CA LEU A 23 2.89 -3.93 -8.48
C LEU A 23 3.64 -3.42 -7.25
N ASN A 24 4.41 -4.29 -6.59
CA ASN A 24 5.20 -3.89 -5.42
C ASN A 24 6.51 -3.17 -5.79
N LYS A 25 6.88 -3.16 -7.08
CA LYS A 25 7.97 -2.34 -7.62
C LYS A 25 7.49 -0.96 -8.09
N ALA A 26 6.21 -0.81 -8.43
CA ALA A 26 5.69 0.38 -9.08
C ALA A 26 5.92 1.66 -8.22
N PRO A 27 6.30 2.78 -8.86
CA PRO A 27 6.54 4.04 -8.17
C PRO A 27 5.20 4.69 -7.82
N GLY A 28 4.89 4.81 -6.54
CA GLY A 28 3.64 5.45 -6.11
C GLY A 28 3.65 6.11 -4.75
N ALA A 29 4.70 5.92 -3.94
CA ALA A 29 4.80 6.56 -2.64
C ALA A 29 6.27 6.78 -2.30
N ASP A 30 6.63 8.04 -2.09
CA ASP A 30 7.90 8.41 -1.48
C ASP A 30 8.03 7.70 -0.12
N PRO A 31 9.25 7.34 0.34
CA PRO A 31 9.42 6.82 1.70
C PRO A 31 8.86 7.77 2.77
N ASP A 32 8.75 9.06 2.45
CA ASP A 32 8.16 10.10 3.28
C ASP A 32 6.61 10.07 3.28
N ASP A 33 5.96 9.50 2.26
CA ASP A 33 4.49 9.30 2.21
C ASP A 33 4.01 8.23 3.20
N TYR A 34 4.94 7.42 3.72
CA TYR A 34 4.64 6.39 4.72
C TYR A 34 4.88 6.87 6.15
N VAL A 35 5.46 8.06 6.37
CA VAL A 35 5.65 8.62 7.71
C VAL A 35 4.29 9.08 8.22
N VAL A 36 3.70 8.27 9.09
CA VAL A 36 2.43 8.59 9.74
C VAL A 36 2.74 9.13 11.13
N GLY A 37 2.52 10.43 11.31
CA GLY A 37 2.70 11.12 12.60
C GLY A 37 3.98 11.96 12.68
N PRO A 38 4.24 12.58 13.85
CA PRO A 38 5.40 13.44 14.05
C PRO A 38 6.71 12.69 13.70
N PRO A 39 7.70 13.35 13.06
CA PRO A 39 8.97 12.72 12.64
C PRO A 39 9.77 12.12 13.81
N GLU A 40 9.44 12.51 15.04
CA GLU A 40 9.99 12.01 16.30
C GLU A 40 9.54 10.56 16.62
N LEU A 41 8.37 10.14 16.14
CA LEU A 41 7.81 8.81 16.40
C LEU A 41 8.24 7.74 15.39
N GLY A 42 8.71 8.13 14.20
CA GLY A 42 9.26 7.20 13.21
C GLY A 42 8.31 6.09 12.74
N ILE A 43 6.99 6.29 12.88
CA ILE A 43 5.99 5.29 12.49
C ILE A 43 5.86 5.32 10.97
N THR A 44 6.30 4.23 10.32
CA THR A 44 6.14 4.04 8.87
C THR A 44 5.00 3.07 8.60
N CYS A 45 3.94 3.50 7.90
CA CYS A 45 2.86 2.61 7.46
C CYS A 45 3.27 1.92 6.15
N ASP A 46 4.29 1.06 6.21
CA ASP A 46 4.71 0.28 5.03
C ASP A 46 3.59 -0.72 4.72
N CYS A 47 2.87 -0.53 3.60
CA CYS A 47 1.75 -1.38 3.18
C CYS A 47 2.20 -2.80 2.79
N PHE A 48 2.73 -3.60 3.73
CA PHE A 48 3.11 -5.00 3.52
C PHE A 48 1.91 -5.86 3.12
N LEU A 49 0.70 -5.40 3.50
CA LEU A 49 -0.58 -5.97 3.11
C LEU A 49 -0.68 -6.21 1.60
N ASN A 50 -0.18 -5.29 0.77
CA ASN A 50 -0.31 -5.39 -0.68
C ASN A 50 0.42 -6.61 -1.27
N VAL A 51 1.53 -7.02 -0.64
CA VAL A 51 2.29 -8.22 -1.03
C VAL A 51 1.46 -9.49 -0.80
N LEU A 52 0.61 -9.48 0.24
CA LEU A 52 -0.19 -10.62 0.67
C LEU A 52 -1.53 -10.74 -0.06
N ILE A 53 -2.12 -9.61 -0.52
CA ILE A 53 -3.45 -9.59 -1.14
C ILE A 53 -3.50 -10.53 -2.35
N LEU A 54 -2.54 -10.45 -3.27
CA LEU A 54 -2.54 -11.29 -4.47
C LEU A 54 -2.30 -12.78 -4.16
N GLY A 55 -1.46 -13.08 -3.16
CA GLY A 55 -1.30 -14.45 -2.67
C GLY A 55 -2.62 -14.99 -2.11
N GLY A 56 -3.33 -14.20 -1.32
CA GLY A 56 -4.64 -14.57 -0.75
C GLY A 56 -5.69 -14.81 -1.81
N ILE A 57 -5.81 -13.92 -2.80
CA ILE A 57 -6.74 -14.08 -3.94
C ILE A 57 -6.41 -15.37 -4.71
N ALA A 58 -5.13 -15.68 -4.93
CA ALA A 58 -4.74 -16.91 -5.61
C ALA A 58 -5.18 -18.17 -4.85
N VAL A 59 -5.01 -18.19 -3.52
CA VAL A 59 -5.46 -19.32 -2.68
C VAL A 59 -6.98 -19.47 -2.71
N ILE A 60 -7.72 -18.36 -2.67
CA ILE A 60 -9.19 -18.38 -2.79
C ILE A 60 -9.61 -18.89 -4.18
N ALA A 61 -8.94 -18.46 -5.25
CA ALA A 61 -9.21 -18.95 -6.60
C ALA A 61 -8.90 -20.45 -6.76
N ILE A 62 -7.85 -20.95 -6.11
CA ILE A 62 -7.51 -22.38 -6.09
C ILE A 62 -8.56 -23.16 -5.29
N SER A 63 -9.03 -22.63 -4.15
CA SER A 63 -9.99 -23.31 -3.29
C SER A 63 -11.39 -23.39 -3.89
N THR A 64 -11.84 -22.36 -4.62
CA THR A 64 -13.10 -22.39 -5.38
C THR A 64 -13.08 -23.43 -6.50
N ASN A 65 -11.90 -23.78 -7.01
CA ASN A 65 -11.70 -24.81 -8.03
C ASN A 65 -11.27 -26.17 -7.43
N SER A 66 -11.61 -26.43 -6.15
CA SER A 66 -11.23 -27.66 -5.43
C SER A 66 -11.67 -28.96 -6.11
N ALA A 67 -12.72 -28.93 -6.95
CA ALA A 67 -13.19 -30.08 -7.72
C ALA A 67 -12.18 -30.59 -8.77
N LEU A 68 -11.17 -29.80 -9.13
CA LEU A 68 -10.13 -30.17 -10.10
C LEU A 68 -8.98 -31.00 -9.49
N PHE A 69 -8.97 -31.15 -8.16
CA PHE A 69 -7.92 -31.82 -7.42
C PHE A 69 -8.36 -33.20 -6.96
N ASP A 70 -7.48 -34.20 -7.10
CA ASP A 70 -7.82 -35.59 -6.74
C ASP A 70 -7.78 -35.79 -5.22
N SER A 71 -7.03 -34.95 -4.49
CA SER A 71 -6.92 -35.04 -3.03
C SER A 71 -6.88 -33.66 -2.35
N ARG A 72 -7.35 -33.62 -1.09
CA ARG A 72 -7.27 -32.41 -0.24
C ARG A 72 -5.82 -32.02 0.05
N LEU A 73 -4.93 -33.00 0.17
CA LEU A 73 -3.50 -32.76 0.37
C LEU A 73 -2.86 -32.07 -0.84
N GLU A 74 -3.21 -32.49 -2.05
CA GLU A 74 -2.75 -31.85 -3.29
C GLU A 74 -3.24 -30.40 -3.36
N LEU A 75 -4.51 -30.14 -3.04
CA LEU A 75 -5.06 -28.79 -2.97
C LEU A 75 -4.29 -27.89 -1.99
N TYR A 76 -4.06 -28.35 -0.75
CA TYR A 76 -3.37 -27.56 0.26
C TYR A 76 -1.90 -27.32 -0.09
N THR A 77 -1.20 -28.33 -0.58
CA THR A 77 0.20 -28.19 -0.98
C THR A 77 0.36 -27.22 -2.14
N VAL A 78 -0.46 -27.34 -3.19
CA VAL A 78 -0.46 -26.42 -4.33
C VAL A 78 -0.82 -24.99 -3.90
N GLY A 79 -1.86 -24.82 -3.09
CA GLY A 79 -2.27 -23.51 -2.58
C GLY A 79 -1.19 -22.83 -1.73
N ILE A 80 -0.58 -23.56 -0.80
CA ILE A 80 0.49 -23.03 0.07
C ILE A 80 1.72 -22.66 -0.77
N VAL A 81 2.14 -23.53 -1.69
CA VAL A 81 3.31 -23.29 -2.54
C VAL A 81 3.07 -22.07 -3.45
N ALA A 82 1.89 -21.97 -4.06
CA ALA A 82 1.52 -20.82 -4.90
C ALA A 82 1.48 -19.53 -4.08
N PHE A 83 0.90 -19.56 -2.87
CA PHE A 83 0.87 -18.42 -1.96
C PHE A 83 2.27 -17.90 -1.66
N PHE A 84 3.19 -18.78 -1.24
CA PHE A 84 4.56 -18.38 -0.94
C PHE A 84 5.30 -17.89 -2.19
N ALA A 85 5.15 -18.56 -3.33
CA ALA A 85 5.79 -18.14 -4.57
C ALA A 85 5.38 -16.72 -4.99
N ILE A 86 4.07 -16.42 -4.96
CA ILE A 86 3.53 -15.10 -5.29
C ILE A 86 3.96 -14.06 -4.27
N THR A 87 3.89 -14.39 -2.97
CA THR A 87 4.27 -13.47 -1.87
C THR A 87 5.75 -13.12 -1.91
N ILE A 88 6.62 -14.12 -2.13
CA ILE A 88 8.08 -13.91 -2.23
C ILE A 88 8.40 -13.02 -3.43
N ALA A 89 7.74 -13.23 -4.57
CA ALA A 89 7.91 -12.37 -5.74
C ALA A 89 7.54 -10.90 -5.45
N GLY A 90 6.41 -10.66 -4.78
CA GLY A 90 6.02 -9.30 -4.36
C GLY A 90 6.99 -8.69 -3.34
N TYR A 91 7.50 -9.49 -2.40
CA TYR A 91 8.51 -9.04 -1.43
C TYR A 91 9.82 -8.63 -2.11
N PHE A 92 10.28 -9.39 -3.11
CA PHE A 92 11.47 -9.02 -3.89
C PHE A 92 11.26 -7.71 -4.66
N GLY A 93 10.08 -7.52 -5.28
CA GLY A 93 9.72 -6.26 -5.93
C GLY A 93 9.83 -5.07 -4.97
N ARG A 94 9.25 -5.23 -3.77
CA ARG A 94 9.32 -4.22 -2.70
C ARG A 94 10.75 -3.93 -2.24
N ARG A 95 11.56 -4.98 -2.06
CA ARG A 95 12.94 -4.86 -1.61
C ARG A 95 13.82 -4.13 -2.62
N GLU A 96 13.65 -4.42 -3.91
CA GLU A 96 14.35 -3.72 -5.00
C GLU A 96 13.99 -2.22 -4.95
N ARG A 97 12.70 -1.91 -4.78
CA ARG A 97 12.23 -0.53 -4.69
C ARG A 97 12.82 0.23 -3.49
N HIS A 98 12.86 -0.40 -2.33
CA HIS A 98 13.54 0.16 -1.14
C HIS A 98 15.05 0.36 -1.33
N ARG A 99 15.69 -0.38 -2.25
CA ARG A 99 17.07 -0.14 -2.63
C ARG A 99 17.18 1.08 -3.56
N GLU A 100 16.37 1.14 -4.61
CA GLU A 100 16.29 2.27 -5.55
C GLU A 100 16.04 3.59 -4.82
N TRP A 101 15.11 3.62 -3.87
CA TRP A 101 14.81 4.79 -3.04
C TRP A 101 16.02 5.28 -2.25
N ARG A 102 16.78 4.37 -1.61
CA ARG A 102 17.98 4.73 -0.84
C ARG A 102 19.08 5.29 -1.74
N GLU A 103 19.17 4.85 -2.98
CA GLU A 103 20.12 5.35 -3.97
C GLU A 103 19.70 6.74 -4.50
N LEU A 104 18.40 6.92 -4.78
CA LEU A 104 17.83 8.20 -5.20
C LEU A 104 17.94 9.27 -4.12
N ARG A 105 17.59 8.94 -2.86
CA ARG A 105 17.69 9.88 -1.72
C ARG A 105 19.11 10.42 -1.54
N LYS A 106 20.13 9.56 -1.67
CA LYS A 106 21.55 9.97 -1.63
C LYS A 106 21.91 10.91 -2.77
N THR A 107 21.27 10.77 -3.92
CA THR A 107 21.50 11.64 -5.08
C THR A 107 20.80 12.98 -4.90
N PHE A 108 19.56 13.00 -4.43
CA PHE A 108 18.85 14.23 -4.09
C PHE A 108 19.54 15.03 -2.99
N GLN A 109 20.03 14.38 -1.92
CA GLN A 109 20.80 15.04 -0.86
C GLN A 109 22.11 15.69 -1.36
N ARG A 110 22.65 15.25 -2.50
CA ARG A 110 23.84 15.89 -3.13
C ARG A 110 23.45 17.10 -3.97
N VAL A 111 22.28 17.10 -4.58
CA VAL A 111 21.79 18.19 -5.45
C VAL A 111 21.13 19.30 -4.62
N ILE A 112 20.44 18.94 -3.54
CA ILE A 112 19.81 19.85 -2.58
C ILE A 112 20.32 19.46 -1.19
N PRO A 113 21.45 20.01 -0.74
CA PRO A 113 21.96 19.72 0.60
C PRO A 113 20.94 20.20 1.64
N GLU A 114 20.62 19.36 2.63
CA GLU A 114 19.64 19.67 3.68
C GLU A 114 19.98 20.95 4.47
N SER A 115 21.20 21.46 4.37
CA SER A 115 21.59 22.77 4.90
C SER A 115 20.91 23.95 4.18
N SER A 116 20.53 23.81 2.91
CA SER A 116 19.77 24.85 2.19
C SER A 116 18.28 24.82 2.54
N THR A 117 17.72 23.68 2.92
CA THR A 117 16.32 23.59 3.40
C THR A 117 16.18 23.90 4.89
N ARG A 118 17.23 23.76 5.70
CA ARG A 118 17.22 24.21 7.10
C ARG A 118 17.37 25.73 7.27
N SER A 119 17.80 26.44 6.22
CA SER A 119 17.94 27.91 6.20
C SER A 119 16.79 28.65 5.51
N PHE A 120 15.85 27.94 4.86
CA PHE A 120 14.52 28.48 4.70
C PHE A 120 13.74 28.13 5.95
N GLY A 121 14.01 28.91 7.01
CA GLY A 121 12.97 29.17 7.99
C GLY A 121 11.70 29.45 7.22
N ARG A 122 10.60 28.81 7.64
CA ARG A 122 9.23 29.06 7.20
C ARG A 122 9.16 30.40 6.47
N PRO A 123 8.83 30.47 5.17
CA PRO A 123 8.25 31.71 4.71
C PRO A 123 7.03 31.91 5.62
N SER A 124 7.15 32.84 6.55
CA SER A 124 6.04 33.46 7.23
C SER A 124 5.28 34.25 6.16
N PHE A 125 4.68 33.56 5.20
CA PHE A 125 3.41 34.03 4.72
C PHE A 125 2.45 33.77 5.88
N GLU A 126 2.44 34.72 6.82
CA GLU A 126 1.21 35.09 7.48
C GLU A 126 0.19 35.23 6.37
N ILE A 127 -0.69 34.24 6.27
CA ILE A 127 -1.97 34.44 5.61
C ILE A 127 -2.66 35.45 6.53
N PHE A 128 -2.51 36.73 6.22
CA PHE A 128 -3.42 37.74 6.73
C PHE A 128 -4.77 37.36 6.15
N TYR A 129 -5.57 36.64 6.93
CA TYR A 129 -7.01 36.71 6.78
C TYR A 129 -7.33 38.14 7.20
N ASP A 130 -7.64 39.02 6.24
CA ASP A 130 -8.33 40.26 6.57
C ASP A 130 -9.55 39.85 7.39
N GLU A 131 -9.60 40.27 8.65
CA GLU A 131 -10.68 40.02 9.60
C GLU A 131 -12.01 40.66 9.16
N ASP A 132 -12.05 41.29 7.98
CA ASP A 132 -13.21 41.96 7.41
C ASP A 132 -14.11 41.03 6.56
N TYR A 133 -13.82 39.73 6.48
CA TYR A 133 -14.61 38.76 5.68
C TYR A 133 -15.34 37.69 6.51
N PHE A 134 -15.53 37.93 7.81
CA PHE A 134 -16.23 37.01 8.73
C PHE A 134 -17.43 37.66 9.45
N ASP A 135 -18.07 38.66 8.82
CA ASP A 135 -19.14 39.45 9.44
C ASP A 135 -20.55 39.19 8.85
N GLU A 136 -20.80 38.11 8.10
CA GLU A 136 -22.13 37.95 7.47
C GLU A 136 -22.89 36.62 7.64
N TYR A 137 -22.41 35.61 8.37
CA TYR A 137 -23.24 34.40 8.61
C TYR A 137 -23.05 33.72 9.98
N GLU A 138 -23.02 34.49 11.06
CA GLU A 138 -23.52 34.02 12.36
C GLU A 138 -24.85 34.74 12.66
N GLU A 139 -25.98 34.10 12.31
CA GLU A 139 -27.25 34.44 12.96
C GLU A 139 -28.13 33.17 13.14
N ASN A 140 -28.34 32.86 14.41
CA ASN A 140 -29.35 31.98 15.03
C ASN A 140 -29.13 30.45 15.01
N ASP A 141 -28.42 29.99 16.04
CA ASP A 141 -28.89 28.87 16.86
C ASP A 141 -30.16 29.34 17.61
N ASP A 142 -31.30 28.69 17.37
CA ASP A 142 -32.41 28.47 18.31
C ASP A 142 -33.45 27.57 17.61
N ASP A 143 -33.36 26.26 17.81
CA ASP A 143 -34.45 25.45 18.37
C ASP A 143 -34.19 23.94 18.21
N GLU A 144 -34.36 23.25 19.34
CA GLU A 144 -34.17 21.82 19.58
C GLU A 144 -35.14 20.96 18.73
N GLU A 145 -34.62 20.00 17.95
CA GLU A 145 -35.43 18.85 17.50
C GLU A 145 -34.67 17.52 17.64
N ASP A 146 -34.89 16.92 18.81
CA ASP A 146 -34.95 15.49 19.11
C ASP A 146 -35.13 14.58 17.89
N TRP A 147 -34.20 13.65 17.62
CA TRP A 147 -34.53 12.28 17.18
C TRP A 147 -33.41 11.28 17.52
N ARG A 148 -33.55 10.68 18.71
CA ARG A 148 -32.92 9.44 19.16
C ARG A 148 -33.32 8.26 18.24
N TYR A 149 -32.37 7.38 17.88
CA TYR A 149 -32.65 6.13 17.16
C TYR A 149 -32.19 4.91 17.99
N ASP A 150 -33.16 4.08 18.36
CA ASP A 150 -33.07 2.66 18.77
C ASP A 150 -34.37 2.01 18.24
N PRO A 151 -34.39 0.74 17.81
CA PRO A 151 -33.47 -0.03 16.97
C PRO A 151 -33.88 -0.04 15.47
#